data_AF-A0A942QCF3-F1
#
_entry.id   AF-A0A942QCF3-F1
#
_cell.length_a   1.000
_cell.length_b   1.000
_cell.length_c   1.000
_cell.angle_alpha   90.00
_cell.angle_beta   90.00
_cell.angle_gamma   90.00
#
_symmetry.space_group_name_H-M   'P 1'
#
loop_
_entity.id
_entity.type
_entity.pdbx_description
1 polymer ?
#
loop_
_entity_poly.entity_id
_entity_poly.type
_entity_poly.pdbx_seq_one_letter_code
_entity_poly.pdbx_strand_id
1 'polypeptide(L)'
;MQVLKLNYLIGVYDPTHDDSWPWHFHYEYGRYLSAKLRICGRERAAEFSTEKEARDFYYQWKHARKFKFELIPVQFWVTEPDPVYPPEHPKSILKSISENEPHSVKLTASFWFYDQDISALYSAKTIKKHREALLKYGIDINQPRPAHLEIKPEPPVINEPKKTKLTVVK
;
A
#
# COMPACT_ATOMS: atom_id res chain seq x y z
N MET A 1 -12.69 -7.03 13.75
CA MET A 1 -12.90 -5.65 14.27
C MET A 1 -12.16 -4.69 13.36
N GLN A 2 -12.74 -3.53 13.00
CA GLN A 2 -11.96 -2.50 12.31
C GLN A 2 -11.16 -1.70 13.36
N VAL A 3 -9.85 -1.60 13.15
CA VAL A 3 -8.92 -0.87 14.00
C VAL A 3 -8.37 0.30 13.18
N LEU A 4 -8.39 1.50 13.75
CA LEU A 4 -7.78 2.66 13.14
C LEU A 4 -6.27 2.61 13.36
N LYS A 5 -5.48 2.61 12.29
CA LYS A 5 -4.02 2.73 12.33
C LYS A 5 -3.59 4.12 11.89
N LEU A 6 -2.47 4.57 12.44
CA LEU A 6 -1.82 5.83 12.13
C LEU A 6 -0.38 5.54 11.69
N ASN A 7 -0.05 5.95 10.47
CA ASN A 7 1.32 5.97 9.96
C ASN A 7 1.76 7.41 9.70
N TYR A 8 3.07 7.62 9.59
CA TYR A 8 3.67 8.91 9.26
C TYR A 8 4.45 8.80 7.96
N LEU A 9 4.20 9.73 7.04
CA LEU A 9 5.00 9.97 5.85
C LEU A 9 5.90 11.19 6.05
N ILE A 10 6.98 11.29 5.26
CA ILE A 10 7.88 12.45 5.28
C ILE A 10 7.71 13.22 3.97
N GLY A 11 7.03 14.38 4.05
CA GLY A 11 7.01 15.37 2.98
C GLY A 11 8.29 16.21 3.01
N VAL A 12 8.87 16.53 1.85
CA VAL A 12 10.11 17.32 1.75
C VAL A 12 9.96 18.46 0.75
N TYR A 13 10.48 19.64 1.10
CA TYR A 13 10.44 20.82 0.25
C TYR A 13 11.75 21.62 0.35
N ASP A 14 12.05 22.40 -0.69
CA ASP A 14 13.26 23.22 -0.77
C ASP A 14 12.88 24.67 -0.42
N PRO A 15 13.24 25.19 0.77
CA PRO A 15 12.80 26.51 1.23
C PRO A 15 13.33 27.65 0.35
N THR A 16 14.34 27.42 -0.50
CA THR A 16 14.85 28.45 -1.40
C THR A 16 13.93 28.71 -2.60
N HIS A 17 13.06 27.76 -2.92
CA HIS A 17 12.14 27.84 -4.08
C HIS A 17 10.67 27.94 -3.65
N ASP A 18 10.38 27.58 -2.41
CA ASP A 18 9.04 27.53 -1.86
C ASP A 18 9.11 27.80 -0.34
N ASP A 19 8.80 29.04 0.05
CA ASP A 19 8.72 29.49 1.45
C ASP A 19 7.28 29.45 1.98
N SER A 20 6.37 28.74 1.30
CA SER A 20 5.01 28.57 1.80
C SER A 20 5.02 27.60 2.98
N TRP A 21 4.81 28.15 4.18
CA TRP A 21 4.56 27.38 5.40
C TRP A 21 3.12 27.58 5.89
N PRO A 22 2.39 26.51 6.24
CA PRO A 22 2.75 25.11 6.06
C PRO A 22 2.82 24.73 4.58
N TRP A 23 3.65 23.74 4.27
CA TRP A 23 3.78 23.20 2.92
C TRP A 23 2.40 22.74 2.42
N HIS A 24 1.98 23.20 1.23
CA HIS A 24 0.71 22.80 0.65
C HIS A 24 0.81 21.39 0.08
N PHE A 25 0.58 20.43 0.97
CA PHE A 25 0.20 19.06 0.69
C PHE A 25 -0.79 18.99 -0.48
N HIS A 26 -0.38 18.39 -1.60
CA HIS A 26 -1.31 17.91 -2.61
C HIS A 26 -0.99 16.46 -2.93
N TYR A 27 -2.02 15.60 -2.93
CA TYR A 27 -1.90 14.17 -3.23
C TYR A 27 -1.19 13.90 -4.57
N GLU A 28 -1.30 14.83 -5.51
CA GLU A 28 -0.75 14.71 -6.87
C GLU A 28 0.65 15.33 -7.04
N TYR A 29 0.98 16.40 -6.31
CA TYR A 29 2.20 17.19 -6.55
C TYR A 29 3.19 17.19 -5.37
N GLY A 30 2.82 16.54 -4.27
CA GLY A 30 3.66 16.43 -3.09
C GLY A 30 4.96 15.64 -3.36
N ARG A 31 6.06 16.11 -2.78
CA ARG A 31 7.36 15.43 -2.79
C ARG A 31 7.56 14.75 -1.45
N TYR A 32 7.85 13.46 -1.49
CA TYR A 32 8.00 12.62 -0.32
C TYR A 32 9.38 11.97 -0.30
N LEU A 33 9.80 11.48 0.86
CA LEU A 33 11.02 10.68 0.99
C LEU A 33 10.67 9.19 0.93
N SER A 34 11.21 8.49 -0.06
CA SER A 34 11.09 7.02 -0.18
C SER A 34 11.98 6.28 0.81
N ALA A 35 11.70 4.99 1.02
CA ALA A 35 12.53 4.10 1.84
C ALA A 35 14.00 4.00 1.37
N LYS A 36 14.28 4.38 0.12
CA LYS A 36 15.63 4.42 -0.46
C LYS A 36 16.29 5.80 -0.38
N LEU A 37 15.76 6.72 0.45
CA LEU A 37 16.28 8.08 0.63
C LEU A 37 16.31 8.90 -0.67
N ARG A 38 15.30 8.70 -1.53
CA ARG A 38 15.10 9.46 -2.78
C ARG A 38 13.78 10.22 -2.71
N ILE A 39 13.75 11.40 -3.30
CA ILE A 39 12.52 12.17 -3.52
C ILE A 39 11.61 11.37 -4.46
N CYS A 40 10.34 11.21 -4.08
CA CYS A 40 9.34 10.46 -4.83
C CYS A 40 7.94 11.09 -4.68
N GLY A 41 6.97 10.53 -5.40
CA GLY A 41 5.55 10.78 -5.13
C GLY A 41 5.06 10.00 -3.91
N ARG A 42 3.81 10.27 -3.51
CA ARG A 42 3.18 9.69 -2.30
C ARG A 42 3.19 8.17 -2.31
N GLU A 43 2.94 7.56 -3.47
CA GLU A 43 2.77 6.12 -3.66
C GLU A 43 4.03 5.29 -3.33
N ARG A 44 5.20 5.93 -3.28
CA ARG A 44 6.49 5.31 -2.94
C ARG A 44 7.10 5.87 -1.66
N ALA A 45 6.36 6.70 -0.93
CA ALA A 45 6.82 7.31 0.31
C ALA A 45 7.11 6.22 1.35
N ALA A 46 8.13 6.44 2.18
CA ALA A 46 8.35 5.60 3.34
C ALA A 46 7.26 5.87 4.38
N GLU A 47 6.74 4.79 4.97
CA GLU A 47 5.74 4.81 6.04
C GLU A 47 6.38 4.39 7.36
N PHE A 48 6.11 5.14 8.41
CA PHE A 48 6.63 4.89 9.75
C PHE A 48 5.50 4.78 10.75
N SER A 49 5.68 3.94 11.77
CA SER A 49 4.67 3.71 12.79
C SER A 49 4.65 4.82 13.85
N THR A 50 5.75 5.55 13.99
CA THR A 50 5.90 6.64 14.96
C THR A 50 6.55 7.87 14.34
N GLU A 51 6.26 9.04 14.91
CA GLU A 51 6.92 10.30 14.51
C GLU A 51 8.43 10.23 14.70
N LYS A 52 8.88 9.58 15.77
CA LYS A 52 10.31 9.48 16.09
C LYS A 52 11.06 8.72 15.00
N GLU A 53 10.53 7.57 14.56
CA GLU A 53 11.11 6.80 13.46
C GLU A 53 11.21 7.62 12.17
N ALA A 54 10.14 8.35 11.83
CA ALA A 54 10.13 9.19 10.64
C ALA A 54 11.18 10.33 10.71
N ARG A 55 11.30 11.01 11.87
CA ARG A 55 12.31 12.06 12.08
C ARG A 55 13.72 11.50 12.00
N ASP A 56 13.99 10.41 12.73
CA ASP A 56 15.30 9.76 12.75
C ASP A 56 15.71 9.33 11.33
N PHE A 57 14.77 8.81 10.55
CA PHE A 57 15.00 8.45 9.14
C PHE A 57 15.31 9.68 8.27
N TYR A 58 14.58 10.79 8.43
CA TYR A 58 14.84 12.02 7.68
C TYR A 58 16.26 12.54 7.92
N TYR A 59 16.74 12.57 9.17
CA TYR A 59 18.07 13.10 9.48
C TYR A 59 19.23 12.26 8.96
N GLN A 60 18.99 10.99 8.60
CA GLN A 60 19.96 10.16 7.90
C GLN A 60 20.10 10.54 6.41
N TRP A 61 19.15 11.30 5.87
CA TRP A 61 19.18 11.70 4.47
C TRP A 61 20.26 12.75 4.21
N LYS A 62 21.13 12.50 3.22
CA LYS A 62 22.24 13.40 2.87
C LYS A 62 21.84 14.84 2.53
N HIS A 63 20.58 15.08 2.17
CA HIS A 63 20.05 16.40 1.81
C HIS A 63 19.24 17.07 2.92
N ALA A 64 19.18 16.49 4.13
CA ALA A 64 18.41 17.01 5.26
C ALA A 64 18.83 18.43 5.71
N ARG A 65 20.03 18.89 5.35
CA ARG A 65 20.48 20.26 5.62
C ARG A 65 19.93 21.29 4.64
N LYS A 66 19.67 20.87 3.39
CA LYS A 66 19.19 21.75 2.31
C LYS A 66 17.66 21.84 2.33
N PHE A 67 17.01 20.69 2.44
CA PHE A 67 15.56 20.61 2.42
C PHE A 67 15.00 20.82 3.83
N LYS A 68 13.72 21.17 3.89
CA LYS A 68 12.91 21.10 5.11
C LYS A 68 11.91 19.95 4.95
N PHE A 69 11.27 19.54 6.05
CA PHE A 69 10.33 18.44 6.04
C PHE A 69 9.10 18.71 6.90
N GLU A 70 8.04 18.00 6.56
CA GLU A 70 6.81 17.89 7.34
C GLU A 70 6.51 16.40 7.55
N LEU A 71 6.06 16.05 8.77
CA LEU A 71 5.52 14.73 9.03
C LEU A 71 4.03 14.75 8.73
N ILE A 72 3.60 13.86 7.85
CA ILE A 72 2.21 13.81 7.39
C ILE A 72 1.56 12.60 8.06
N PRO A 73 0.63 12.80 9.01
CA PRO A 73 -0.12 11.70 9.61
C PRO A 73 -1.11 11.13 8.57
N VAL A 74 -1.10 9.81 8.41
CA VAL A 74 -2.01 9.08 7.53
C VAL A 74 -2.76 8.06 8.36
N GLN A 75 -4.08 8.24 8.45
CA GLN A 75 -4.97 7.34 9.15
C GLN A 75 -5.67 6.41 8.17
N PHE A 76 -5.77 5.13 8.51
CA PHE A 76 -6.48 4.14 7.70
C PHE A 76 -7.06 3.02 8.58
N TRP A 77 -8.20 2.48 8.14
CA TRP A 77 -8.88 1.40 8.84
C TRP A 77 -8.34 0.05 8.38
N VAL A 78 -8.04 -0.84 9.34
CA VAL A 78 -7.58 -2.21 9.08
C VAL A 78 -8.48 -3.20 9.80
N THR A 79 -8.83 -4.30 9.13
CA THR A 79 -9.56 -5.39 9.78
C THR A 79 -8.59 -6.27 10.57
N GLU A 80 -8.81 -6.40 11.87
CA GLU A 80 -8.05 -7.29 12.76
C GLU A 80 -8.96 -8.34 13.43
N PRO A 81 -8.50 -9.61 13.57
CA PRO A 81 -7.24 -10.14 13.04
C PRO A 81 -7.20 -10.14 11.50
N ASP A 82 -6.01 -10.17 10.89
CA ASP A 82 -5.83 -10.18 9.43
C ASP A 82 -6.70 -11.31 8.84
N PRO A 83 -7.69 -11.00 7.98
CA PRO A 83 -8.56 -12.03 7.43
C PRO A 83 -7.73 -13.07 6.66
N VAL A 84 -7.79 -14.32 7.11
CA VAL A 84 -7.15 -15.44 6.41
C VAL A 84 -8.07 -15.87 5.29
N TYR A 85 -7.62 -15.63 4.05
CA TYR A 85 -8.32 -16.08 2.86
C TYR A 85 -7.75 -17.42 2.37
N PRO A 86 -8.56 -18.27 1.71
CA PRO A 86 -8.06 -19.47 1.03
C PRO A 86 -6.92 -19.15 0.04
N PRO A 87 -6.00 -20.08 -0.26
CA PRO A 87 -4.89 -19.84 -1.19
C PRO A 87 -5.32 -19.35 -2.58
N GLU A 88 -6.46 -19.85 -3.08
CA GLU A 88 -7.06 -19.51 -4.36
C GLU A 88 -7.78 -18.15 -4.37
N HIS A 89 -8.00 -17.54 -3.20
CA HIS A 89 -8.70 -16.27 -3.12
C HIS A 89 -7.82 -15.11 -3.65
N PRO A 90 -8.36 -14.17 -4.45
CA PRO A 90 -7.59 -13.07 -5.04
C PRO A 90 -6.71 -12.30 -4.05
N LYS A 91 -7.20 -12.06 -2.83
CA LYS A 91 -6.41 -11.37 -1.79
C LYS A 91 -5.19 -12.15 -1.30
N SER A 92 -5.27 -13.49 -1.21
CA SER A 92 -4.11 -14.34 -0.89
C SER A 92 -3.08 -14.30 -2.01
N ILE A 93 -3.53 -14.38 -3.25
CA ILE A 93 -2.67 -14.31 -4.44
C ILE A 93 -1.99 -12.94 -4.52
N LEU A 94 -2.73 -11.84 -4.33
CA LEU A 94 -2.18 -10.48 -4.31
C LEU A 94 -1.20 -10.26 -3.15
N LYS A 95 -1.41 -10.89 -2.00
CA LYS A 95 -0.46 -10.86 -0.87
C LYS A 95 0.85 -11.54 -1.27
N SER A 96 0.78 -12.75 -1.84
CA SER A 96 1.95 -13.49 -2.33
C SER A 96 2.73 -12.72 -3.41
N ILE A 97 2.04 -12.08 -4.37
CA ILE A 97 2.68 -11.23 -5.38
C ILE A 97 3.37 -10.03 -4.73
N SER A 98 2.74 -9.40 -3.72
CA SER A 98 3.30 -8.22 -3.03
C SER A 98 4.58 -8.52 -2.27
N GLU A 99 4.77 -9.76 -1.83
CA GLU A 99 5.97 -10.21 -1.10
C GLU A 99 7.13 -10.57 -2.04
N ASN A 100 6.83 -11.00 -3.27
CA ASN A 100 7.81 -11.60 -4.17
C ASN A 100 8.09 -10.79 -5.46
N GLU A 101 7.22 -9.87 -5.84
CA GLU A 101 7.29 -9.14 -7.11
C GLU A 101 7.20 -7.61 -6.89
N PRO A 102 7.69 -6.80 -7.86
CA PRO A 102 7.57 -5.34 -7.78
C PRO A 102 6.11 -4.87 -7.69
N HIS A 103 5.89 -3.73 -7.04
CA HIS A 103 4.57 -3.12 -6.89
C HIS A 103 3.79 -2.98 -8.21
N SER A 104 4.46 -2.69 -9.33
CA SER A 104 3.81 -2.57 -10.64
C SER A 104 3.17 -3.88 -11.13
N VAL A 105 3.77 -5.02 -10.78
CA VAL A 105 3.23 -6.36 -11.12
C VAL A 105 1.99 -6.64 -10.29
N LYS A 106 2.03 -6.34 -8.99
CA LYS A 106 0.86 -6.40 -8.09
C LYS A 106 -0.28 -5.53 -8.60
N LEU A 107 0.02 -4.31 -9.05
CA LEU A 107 -1.01 -3.40 -9.57
C LEU A 107 -1.68 -3.98 -10.82
N THR A 108 -0.90 -4.54 -11.75
CA THR A 108 -1.45 -5.23 -12.92
C THR A 108 -2.36 -6.40 -12.55
N ALA A 109 -1.96 -7.25 -11.59
CA ALA A 109 -2.81 -8.34 -11.12
C ALA A 109 -4.11 -7.82 -10.48
N SER A 110 -4.02 -6.78 -9.66
CA SER A 110 -5.18 -6.17 -9.01
C SER A 110 -6.18 -5.68 -10.06
N PHE A 111 -5.72 -4.93 -11.06
CA PHE A 111 -6.58 -4.41 -12.11
C PHE A 111 -7.27 -5.54 -12.88
N TRP A 112 -6.55 -6.61 -13.20
CA TRP A 112 -7.15 -7.79 -13.83
C TRP A 112 -8.20 -8.49 -12.94
N PHE A 113 -7.96 -8.61 -11.63
CA PHE A 113 -8.96 -9.16 -10.69
C PHE A 113 -10.23 -8.31 -10.59
N TYR A 114 -10.10 -6.98 -10.73
CA TYR A 114 -11.21 -6.02 -10.62
C TYR A 114 -11.77 -5.56 -11.97
N ASP A 115 -11.43 -6.25 -13.06
CA ASP A 115 -11.91 -5.95 -14.42
C ASP A 115 -11.64 -4.49 -14.86
N GLN A 116 -10.46 -3.99 -14.53
CA GLN A 116 -10.01 -2.65 -14.89
C GLN A 116 -9.03 -2.71 -16.06
N ASP A 117 -9.16 -1.76 -16.99
CA ASP A 117 -8.27 -1.67 -18.14
C ASP A 117 -6.84 -1.26 -17.73
N ILE A 118 -5.88 -2.12 -18.08
CA ILE A 118 -4.45 -1.93 -17.84
C ILE A 118 -3.69 -1.38 -19.05
N SER A 119 -4.32 -1.36 -20.23
CA SER A 119 -3.66 -1.01 -21.49
C SER A 119 -3.24 0.45 -21.56
N ALA A 120 -3.98 1.33 -20.88
CA ALA A 120 -3.66 2.75 -20.78
C ALA A 120 -2.52 3.06 -19.79
N LEU A 121 -2.20 2.14 -18.87
CA LEU A 121 -1.25 2.40 -17.78
C LEU A 121 0.20 2.02 -18.14
N TYR A 122 0.37 1.05 -19.03
CA TYR A 122 1.68 0.45 -19.31
C TYR A 122 1.89 0.22 -20.79
N SER A 123 3.14 0.35 -21.24
CA SER A 123 3.50 -0.04 -22.61
C SER A 123 3.35 -1.55 -22.82
N ALA A 124 3.07 -1.98 -24.05
CA ALA A 124 2.93 -3.39 -24.40
C ALA A 124 4.13 -4.25 -23.95
N LYS A 125 5.36 -3.71 -24.02
CA LYS A 125 6.57 -4.36 -23.53
C LYS A 125 6.53 -4.61 -22.02
N THR A 126 6.03 -3.63 -21.26
CA THR A 126 5.88 -3.73 -19.80
C THR A 126 4.79 -4.73 -19.43
N ILE A 127 3.65 -4.69 -20.12
CA ILE A 127 2.55 -5.64 -19.94
C ILE A 127 3.03 -7.07 -20.19
N LYS A 128 3.81 -7.32 -21.25
CA LYS A 128 4.40 -8.63 -21.53
C LYS A 128 5.26 -9.14 -20.37
N LYS A 129 6.14 -8.27 -19.82
CA LYS A 129 6.98 -8.62 -18.67
C LYS A 129 6.16 -8.89 -17.41
N HIS A 130 5.12 -8.09 -17.16
CA HIS A 130 4.21 -8.32 -16.03
C HIS A 130 3.48 -9.66 -16.20
N ARG A 131 2.97 -9.97 -17.39
CA ARG A 131 2.34 -11.27 -17.70
C ARG A 131 3.27 -12.44 -17.38
N GLU A 132 4.53 -12.39 -17.82
CA GLU A 132 5.52 -13.45 -17.54
C GLU A 132 5.71 -13.69 -16.02
N ALA A 133 5.70 -12.63 -15.21
CA ALA A 133 5.75 -12.77 -13.76
C ALA A 133 4.44 -13.35 -13.19
N LEU A 134 3.29 -12.90 -13.69
CA LEU A 134 1.96 -13.28 -13.20
C LEU A 134 1.56 -14.71 -13.54
N LEU A 135 2.10 -15.29 -14.62
CA LEU A 135 1.86 -16.69 -14.99
C LEU A 135 2.32 -17.67 -13.89
N LYS A 136 3.34 -17.31 -13.09
CA LYS A 136 3.79 -18.11 -11.93
C LYS A 136 2.70 -18.27 -10.87
N TYR A 137 1.73 -17.35 -10.85
CA TYR A 137 0.60 -17.31 -9.91
C TYR A 137 -0.70 -17.78 -10.57
N GLY A 138 -0.63 -18.36 -11.77
CA GLY A 138 -1.81 -18.82 -12.52
C GLY A 138 -2.64 -17.70 -13.14
N ILE A 139 -2.10 -16.48 -13.23
CA ILE A 139 -2.80 -15.32 -13.80
C ILE A 139 -2.32 -15.10 -15.25
N ASP A 140 -3.24 -15.25 -16.21
CA ASP A 140 -3.02 -14.80 -17.59
C ASP A 140 -3.88 -13.57 -17.89
N ILE A 141 -3.24 -12.39 -17.89
CA ILE A 141 -3.91 -11.11 -18.12
C ILE A 141 -4.43 -10.92 -19.55
N ASN A 142 -4.08 -11.80 -20.49
CA ASN A 142 -4.65 -11.80 -21.85
C ASN A 142 -5.92 -12.65 -21.95
N GLN A 143 -6.23 -13.43 -20.92
CA GLN A 143 -7.45 -14.21 -20.83
C GLN A 143 -8.49 -13.46 -20.00
N PRO A 144 -9.78 -13.62 -20.31
CA PRO A 144 -10.83 -13.11 -19.45
C PRO A 144 -10.67 -13.73 -18.06
N ARG A 145 -10.98 -12.94 -17.03
CA ARG A 145 -10.94 -13.42 -15.65
C ARG A 145 -11.89 -14.61 -15.49
N PRO A 146 -11.43 -15.73 -14.88
CA PRO A 146 -12.30 -16.85 -14.57
C PRO A 146 -13.47 -16.43 -13.66
N ALA A 147 -14.69 -16.84 -13.98
CA ALA A 147 -15.89 -16.47 -13.24
C ALA A 147 -15.86 -16.87 -11.74
N HIS A 148 -15.10 -17.91 -11.39
CA HIS A 148 -14.94 -18.34 -9.99
C HIS A 148 -14.04 -17.41 -9.16
N LEU A 149 -13.33 -16.46 -9.79
CA LEU A 149 -12.55 -15.42 -9.12
C LEU A 149 -13.30 -14.08 -9.07
N GLU A 150 -14.61 -14.11 -9.30
CA GLU A 150 -15.50 -12.97 -9.08
C GLU A 150 -15.53 -12.61 -7.60
N ILE A 151 -14.86 -11.52 -7.24
CA ILE A 151 -14.94 -10.96 -5.89
C ILE A 151 -16.34 -10.34 -5.78
N LYS A 152 -17.33 -11.15 -5.46
CA LYS A 152 -18.55 -10.64 -4.84
C LYS A 152 -18.10 -10.01 -3.51
N PRO A 153 -18.64 -8.85 -3.12
CA PRO A 153 -18.38 -8.30 -1.79
C PRO A 153 -18.93 -9.27 -0.75
N GLU A 154 -18.12 -10.26 -0.36
CA GLU A 154 -18.48 -11.15 0.73
C GLU A 154 -18.37 -10.33 2.02
N PRO A 155 -19.43 -10.32 2.86
CA PRO A 155 -19.34 -9.69 4.15
C PRO A 155 -18.21 -10.36 4.94
N PRO A 156 -17.35 -9.58 5.62
CA PRO A 156 -16.27 -10.15 6.40
C PRO A 156 -16.86 -11.13 7.42
N VAL A 157 -16.40 -12.38 7.40
CA VAL A 157 -16.75 -13.37 8.42
C VAL A 157 -16.07 -12.93 9.71
N ILE A 158 -16.82 -12.21 10.56
CA ILE A 158 -16.37 -11.84 11.90
C ILE A 158 -16.47 -13.12 12.75
N ASN A 159 -15.33 -13.73 13.05
CA ASN A 159 -15.27 -14.75 14.10
C ASN A 159 -15.61 -14.05 15.43
N GLU A 160 -16.84 -14.21 15.91
CA GLU A 160 -17.22 -13.70 17.23
C GLU A 160 -16.29 -14.30 18.29
N PRO A 161 -15.71 -13.50 19.19
CA PRO A 161 -14.92 -14.04 20.29
C PRO A 161 -15.81 -14.97 21.13
N LYS A 162 -15.35 -16.20 21.39
CA LYS A 162 -16.00 -17.13 22.31
C LYS A 162 -16.28 -16.38 23.62
N LYS A 163 -17.57 -16.26 23.97
CA LYS A 163 -18.01 -15.67 25.25
C LYS A 163 -17.51 -16.55 26.39
N THR A 164 -16.32 -16.27 26.91
CA THR A 164 -15.85 -16.87 28.15
C THR A 164 -16.66 -16.25 29.27
N LYS A 165 -17.57 -17.03 29.88
CA LYS A 165 -18.29 -16.60 31.08
C LYS A 165 -17.27 -16.36 32.19
N LEU A 166 -17.08 -15.10 32.56
CA LEU A 166 -16.34 -14.75 33.76
C LEU A 166 -17.12 -15.28 34.96
N THR A 167 -16.54 -16.26 35.66
CA THR A 167 -17.09 -16.78 36.90
C THR A 167 -16.57 -15.87 38.00
N VAL A 168 -17.45 -15.04 38.56
CA VAL A 168 -17.12 -14.24 39.75
C VAL A 168 -17.05 -15.21 40.92
N VAL A 169 -15.84 -15.43 41.45
CA VAL A 169 -15.62 -16.14 42.70
C VAL A 169 -15.98 -15.19 43.84
N LYS A 170 -16.92 -15.62 44.69
CA LYS A 170 -17.37 -14.90 45.89
C LYS A 170 -16.33 -14.93 47.00
#